data_AF-A0A199V4F8-F1
#
_entry.id   AF-A0A199V4F8-F1
#
_cell.length_a   1.000
_cell.length_b   1.000
_cell.length_c   1.000
_cell.angle_alpha   90.00
_cell.angle_beta   90.00
_cell.angle_gamma   90.00
#
_symmetry.space_group_name_H-M   'P 1'
#
loop_
_entity.id
_entity.type
_entity.pdbx_description
1 polymer ?
#
loop_
_entity_poly.entity_id
_entity_poly.type
_entity_poly.pdbx_seq_one_letter_code
_entity_poly.pdbx_strand_id
1 'polypeptide(L)'
;EILEGVTDIDLVINLKLREDVLLTKCLGRRICSQCGGNFNVASIDIKGENGTPGIYMAPLLPPPQCASKLITRSDDTEKVVKERLRVYHDLSEPVEEFYGRRGKLLEFELPGGIPESWPKLLQALNLEDPDDKQSAAA
;
A
#
# COMPACT_ATOMS: atom_id res chain seq x y z
N GLU A 1 14.64 5.17 -17.75
CA GLU A 1 15.25 5.76 -18.97
C GLU A 1 14.25 5.91 -20.12
N ILE A 2 13.57 4.85 -20.58
CA ILE A 2 12.62 4.94 -21.72
C ILE A 2 11.52 5.99 -21.51
N LEU A 3 10.96 6.10 -20.30
CA LEU A 3 9.88 7.05 -20.01
C LEU A 3 10.32 8.52 -20.13
N GLU A 4 11.54 8.88 -19.70
CA GLU A 4 12.07 10.24 -19.86
C GLU A 4 12.35 10.60 -21.32
N GLY A 5 12.55 9.59 -22.19
CA GLY A 5 12.64 9.80 -23.64
C GLY A 5 11.29 10.10 -24.31
N VAL A 6 10.17 9.93 -23.59
CA VAL A 6 8.80 10.12 -24.11
C VAL A 6 8.13 11.34 -23.48
N THR A 7 8.34 11.56 -22.19
CA THR A 7 7.76 12.69 -21.44
C THR A 7 8.71 13.11 -20.32
N ASP A 8 8.64 14.37 -19.91
CA ASP A 8 9.24 14.74 -18.64
C ASP A 8 8.42 14.14 -17.50
N ILE A 9 9.13 13.69 -16.46
CA ILE A 9 8.55 13.11 -15.25
C ILE A 9 8.78 14.10 -14.13
N ASP A 10 7.71 14.73 -13.65
CA ASP A 10 7.82 15.74 -12.58
C ASP A 10 8.08 15.10 -11.21
N LEU A 11 7.43 13.96 -10.95
CA LEU A 11 7.42 13.32 -9.64
C LEU A 11 7.22 11.81 -9.75
N VAL A 12 7.96 11.06 -8.93
CA VAL A 12 7.79 9.63 -8.67
C VAL A 12 7.52 9.46 -7.19
N ILE A 13 6.44 8.77 -6.85
CA ILE A 13 6.06 8.50 -5.46
C ILE A 13 6.36 7.03 -5.16
N ASN A 14 7.24 6.78 -4.19
CA ASN A 14 7.47 5.44 -3.67
C ASN A 14 6.68 5.25 -2.37
N LEU A 15 5.64 4.42 -2.44
CA LEU A 15 4.79 4.07 -1.31
C LEU A 15 5.43 2.94 -0.51
N LYS A 16 6.08 3.29 0.60
CA LYS A 16 6.79 2.34 1.46
C LYS A 16 5.89 1.87 2.60
N LEU A 17 6.01 0.58 2.91
CA LEU A 17 5.32 -0.06 4.00
C LEU A 17 6.22 -1.14 4.58
N ARG A 18 6.18 -1.30 5.90
CA ARG A 18 6.98 -2.31 6.59
C ARG A 18 6.72 -3.72 6.03
N GLU A 19 7.78 -4.50 5.88
CA GLU A 19 7.73 -5.83 5.25
C GLU A 19 6.82 -6.81 6.03
N ASP A 20 6.84 -6.75 7.35
CA ASP A 20 5.99 -7.57 8.23
C ASP A 20 4.49 -7.30 8.01
N VAL A 21 4.13 -6.04 7.78
CA VAL A 21 2.77 -5.61 7.44
C VAL A 21 2.38 -6.11 6.04
N LEU A 22 3.27 -5.96 5.05
CA LEU A 22 3.05 -6.46 3.69
C LEU A 22 2.85 -7.97 3.65
N LEU A 23 3.67 -8.71 4.40
CA LEU A 23 3.57 -10.15 4.54
C LEU A 23 2.22 -10.54 5.13
N THR A 24 1.84 -9.91 6.24
CA THR A 24 0.57 -10.17 6.93
C THR A 24 -0.63 -9.86 6.02
N LYS A 25 -0.60 -8.74 5.29
CA LYS A 25 -1.66 -8.41 4.31
C LYS A 25 -1.72 -9.39 3.15
N CYS A 26 -0.59 -9.86 2.63
CA CYS A 26 -0.59 -10.85 1.54
C CYS A 26 -1.21 -12.18 1.99
N LEU A 27 -0.83 -12.69 3.17
CA LEU A 27 -1.40 -13.92 3.74
C LEU A 27 -2.89 -13.76 4.14
N GLY A 28 -3.29 -12.53 4.50
CA GLY A 28 -4.67 -12.17 4.82
C GLY A 28 -5.58 -11.99 3.59
N ARG A 29 -5.04 -12.01 2.37
CA ARG A 29 -5.83 -11.79 1.15
C ARG A 29 -6.86 -12.88 0.95
N ARG A 30 -8.07 -12.48 0.56
CA ARG A 30 -9.19 -13.37 0.23
C ARG A 30 -9.84 -12.90 -1.06
N ILE A 31 -10.32 -13.85 -1.85
CA ILE A 31 -11.10 -13.58 -3.06
C ILE A 31 -12.44 -14.28 -2.91
N CYS A 32 -13.54 -13.60 -3.24
CA CYS A 32 -14.83 -14.26 -3.31
C CYS A 32 -14.92 -15.09 -4.60
N SER A 33 -15.14 -16.40 -4.47
CA SER A 33 -15.23 -17.33 -5.61
C SER A 33 -16.44 -17.10 -6.52
N GLN A 34 -17.40 -16.26 -6.12
CA GLN A 34 -18.59 -15.95 -6.91
C GLN A 34 -18.56 -14.57 -7.59
N CYS A 35 -18.17 -13.51 -6.88
CA CYS A 35 -18.15 -12.16 -7.46
C CYS A 35 -16.76 -11.68 -7.88
N GLY A 36 -15.69 -12.41 -7.53
CA GLY A 36 -14.31 -12.01 -7.83
C GLY A 36 -13.77 -10.86 -6.97
N GLY A 37 -14.55 -10.36 -6.00
CA GLY A 37 -14.14 -9.27 -5.11
C GLY A 37 -12.93 -9.63 -4.26
N ASN A 38 -12.02 -8.67 -4.08
CA ASN A 38 -10.83 -8.80 -3.25
C ASN A 38 -11.11 -8.26 -1.84
N PHE A 39 -10.76 -9.04 -0.84
CA PHE A 39 -10.93 -8.76 0.57
C PHE A 39 -9.63 -9.06 1.31
N ASN A 40 -9.53 -8.57 2.53
CA ASN A 40 -8.37 -8.83 3.38
C ASN A 40 -8.81 -9.00 4.83
N VAL A 41 -8.61 -10.20 5.38
CA VAL A 41 -9.02 -10.51 6.75
C VAL A 41 -7.95 -10.12 7.79
N ALA A 42 -6.78 -9.65 7.36
CA ALA A 42 -5.73 -9.23 8.29
C ALA A 42 -6.09 -7.90 8.96
N SER A 43 -6.24 -7.97 10.28
CA SER A 43 -6.27 -6.83 11.18
C SER A 43 -4.87 -6.59 11.72
N ILE A 44 -4.32 -5.40 11.48
CA ILE A 44 -2.96 -5.06 11.89
C ILE A 44 -3.07 -3.98 12.96
N ASP A 45 -2.51 -4.28 14.13
CA ASP A 45 -2.40 -3.37 15.27
C ASP A 45 -1.03 -3.63 15.92
N ILE A 46 0.00 -3.01 15.34
CA ILE A 46 1.37 -3.13 15.82
C ILE A 46 1.68 -1.88 16.62
N LYS A 47 1.96 -2.07 17.90
CA LYS A 47 2.38 -0.98 18.78
C LYS A 47 3.77 -0.50 18.38
N GLY A 48 4.01 0.81 18.56
CA GLY A 48 5.33 1.38 18.34
C GLY A 48 6.28 0.94 19.44
N GLU A 49 7.49 0.52 19.06
CA GLU A 49 8.55 0.07 19.96
C GLU A 49 9.91 0.53 19.46
N ASN A 50 10.82 0.86 20.39
CA ASN A 50 12.22 1.22 20.09
C ASN A 50 12.39 2.27 18.98
N GLY A 51 11.54 3.30 18.97
CA GLY A 51 11.58 4.37 17.96
C GLY A 51 10.90 4.02 16.62
N THR A 52 10.41 2.78 16.46
CA THR A 52 9.58 2.41 15.31
C THR A 52 8.15 2.87 15.56
N PRO A 53 7.53 3.66 14.66
CA PRO A 53 6.14 4.07 14.82
C PRO A 53 5.21 2.85 14.80
N GLY A 54 4.17 2.91 15.63
CA GLY A 54 3.08 1.94 15.57
C GLY A 54 2.32 2.06 14.26
N ILE A 55 1.66 1.00 13.84
CA ILE A 55 0.86 0.98 12.63
C ILE A 55 -0.44 0.22 12.87
N TYR A 56 -1.54 0.86 12.49
CA TYR A 56 -2.87 0.27 12.49
C TYR A 56 -3.41 0.19 11.07
N MET A 57 -3.94 -0.96 10.69
CA MET A 57 -4.66 -1.14 9.43
C MET A 57 -5.85 -2.08 9.65
N ALA A 58 -7.05 -1.52 9.55
CA ALA A 58 -8.28 -2.29 9.59
C ALA A 58 -8.32 -3.40 8.51
N PRO A 59 -9.04 -4.51 8.76
CA PRO A 59 -9.33 -5.49 7.73
C PRO A 59 -10.32 -4.91 6.69
N LEU A 60 -10.25 -5.43 5.47
CA LEU A 60 -11.25 -5.20 4.42
C LEU A 60 -12.15 -6.42 4.35
N LEU A 61 -13.17 -6.46 5.21
CA LEU A 61 -14.04 -7.62 5.36
C LEU A 61 -15.04 -7.75 4.19
N PRO A 62 -15.43 -8.99 3.83
CA PRO A 62 -16.46 -9.21 2.82
C PRO A 62 -17.84 -8.80 3.33
N PRO A 63 -18.78 -8.45 2.43
CA PRO A 63 -20.18 -8.37 2.78
C PRO A 63 -20.74 -9.78 3.10
N PRO A 64 -21.88 -9.89 3.82
CA PRO A 64 -22.41 -11.18 4.30
C PRO A 64 -22.56 -12.25 3.22
N GLN A 65 -23.02 -11.86 2.02
CA GLN A 65 -23.20 -12.76 0.89
C GLN A 65 -21.91 -13.36 0.33
N CYS A 66 -20.75 -12.79 0.66
CA CYS A 66 -19.43 -13.23 0.21
C CYS A 66 -18.65 -14.00 1.30
N ALA A 67 -19.04 -13.88 2.58
CA ALA A 67 -18.26 -14.37 3.71
C ALA A 67 -17.96 -15.89 3.65
N SER A 68 -18.94 -16.71 3.25
CA SER A 68 -18.79 -18.17 3.13
C SER A 68 -18.11 -18.63 1.83
N LYS A 69 -17.81 -17.71 0.91
CA LYS A 69 -17.27 -17.99 -0.44
C LYS A 69 -15.84 -17.50 -0.60
N LEU A 70 -15.21 -17.09 0.50
CA LEU A 70 -13.85 -16.61 0.49
C LEU A 70 -12.86 -17.76 0.31
N ILE A 71 -12.01 -17.61 -0.70
CA ILE A 71 -10.88 -18.50 -0.98
C ILE A 71 -9.58 -17.71 -0.90
N THR A 72 -8.47 -18.40 -0.66
CA THR A 72 -7.12 -17.86 -0.77
C THR A 72 -6.57 -18.12 -2.17
N ARG A 73 -5.58 -17.34 -2.59
CA ARG A 73 -4.80 -17.72 -3.78
C ARG A 73 -3.80 -18.80 -3.41
N SER A 74 -3.49 -19.68 -4.36
CA SER A 74 -2.51 -20.75 -4.17
C SER A 74 -1.09 -20.24 -3.90
N ASP A 75 -0.79 -19.00 -4.30
CA ASP A 75 0.52 -18.37 -4.16
C ASP A 75 0.67 -17.51 -2.90
N ASP A 76 -0.36 -17.41 -2.05
CA ASP A 76 -0.31 -16.71 -0.76
C ASP A 76 0.33 -17.57 0.34
N THR A 77 1.59 -17.93 0.12
CA THR A 77 2.43 -18.59 1.12
C THR A 77 3.55 -17.65 1.54
N GLU A 78 4.00 -17.77 2.79
CA GLU A 78 5.07 -16.90 3.32
C GLU A 78 6.32 -16.94 2.44
N LYS A 79 6.73 -18.14 2.01
CA LYS A 79 7.88 -18.34 1.13
C LYS A 79 7.74 -17.57 -0.20
N VAL A 80 6.58 -17.68 -0.85
CA VAL A 80 6.33 -17.02 -2.14
C VAL A 80 6.24 -15.51 -1.97
N VAL A 81 5.61 -15.04 -0.90
CA VAL A 81 5.50 -13.60 -0.62
C VAL A 81 6.87 -12.98 -0.35
N LYS A 82 7.70 -13.61 0.50
CA LYS A 82 9.07 -13.14 0.77
C LYS A 82 9.92 -13.09 -0.50
N GLU A 83 9.84 -14.12 -1.34
CA GLU A 83 10.58 -14.12 -2.62
C GLU A 83 10.10 -13.01 -3.56
N ARG A 84 8.79 -12.73 -3.60
CA ARG A 84 8.25 -11.60 -4.38
C ARG A 84 8.73 -10.25 -3.87
N LEU A 85 8.80 -10.06 -2.56
CA LEU A 85 9.29 -8.82 -1.96
C LEU A 85 10.78 -8.62 -2.26
N ARG A 86 11.59 -9.69 -2.18
CA ARG A 86 12.99 -9.68 -2.58
C ARG A 86 13.17 -9.30 -4.05
N VAL A 87 12.46 -9.98 -4.95
CA VAL A 87 12.51 -9.68 -6.39
C VAL A 87 12.02 -8.27 -6.70
N TYR A 88 10.97 -7.80 -6.02
CA TYR A 88 10.49 -6.43 -6.16
C TYR A 88 11.59 -5.43 -5.79
N HIS A 89 12.23 -5.60 -4.63
CA HIS A 89 13.34 -4.76 -4.18
C HIS A 89 14.50 -4.75 -5.19
N ASP A 90 14.96 -5.92 -5.63
CA ASP A 90 16.06 -6.05 -6.60
C ASP A 90 15.76 -5.32 -7.92
N LEU A 91 14.49 -5.28 -8.34
CA LEU A 91 14.06 -4.64 -9.58
C LEU A 91 13.71 -3.15 -9.41
N SER A 92 13.25 -2.73 -8.22
CA SER A 92 12.84 -1.35 -7.95
C SER A 92 14.02 -0.47 -7.54
N GLU A 93 15.02 -1.01 -6.83
CA GLU A 93 16.18 -0.26 -6.33
C GLU A 93 16.88 0.56 -7.44
N PRO A 94 17.19 0.02 -8.64
CA PRO A 94 17.80 0.83 -9.70
C PRO A 94 16.90 1.98 -10.20
N VAL A 95 15.57 1.80 -10.14
CA VAL A 95 14.60 2.82 -10.55
C VAL A 95 14.49 3.91 -9.48
N GLU A 96 14.45 3.51 -8.21
CA GLU A 96 14.48 4.41 -7.05
C GLU A 96 15.75 5.27 -7.08
N GLU A 97 16.92 4.66 -7.25
CA GLU A 97 18.19 5.39 -7.39
C GLU A 97 18.21 6.35 -8.59
N PHE A 98 17.61 5.93 -9.73
CA PHE A 98 17.59 6.74 -10.94
C PHE A 98 16.81 8.04 -10.74
N TYR A 99 15.62 7.98 -10.14
CA TYR A 99 14.79 9.16 -9.87
C TYR A 99 15.22 9.91 -8.62
N GLY A 100 15.78 9.21 -7.61
CA GLY A 100 16.34 9.80 -6.41
C GLY A 100 17.52 10.72 -6.70
N ARG A 101 18.47 10.29 -7.56
CA ARG A 101 19.60 11.14 -8.00
C ARG A 101 19.16 12.39 -8.78
N ARG A 102 17.95 12.39 -9.34
CA ARG A 102 17.36 13.51 -10.08
C ARG A 102 16.51 14.43 -9.19
N GLY A 103 16.36 14.11 -7.91
CA GLY A 103 15.48 14.86 -7.00
C GLY A 103 14.00 14.73 -7.33
N LYS A 104 13.61 13.71 -8.09
CA LYS A 104 12.23 13.47 -8.55
C LYS A 104 11.50 12.41 -7.72
N LEU A 105 12.18 11.78 -6.77
CA LEU A 105 11.61 10.71 -5.94
C LEU A 105 11.10 11.27 -4.61
N LEU A 106 9.82 11.07 -4.33
CA LEU A 106 9.21 11.24 -3.02
C LEU A 106 9.03 9.86 -2.37
N GLU A 107 9.78 9.61 -1.30
CA GLU A 107 9.55 8.42 -0.46
C GLU A 107 8.46 8.73 0.57
N PHE A 108 7.38 7.95 0.53
CA PHE A 108 6.23 8.12 1.40
C PHE A 108 5.99 6.86 2.21
N GLU A 109 6.36 6.90 3.50
CA GLU A 109 6.09 5.83 4.46
C GLU A 109 4.62 5.87 4.89
N LEU A 110 3.90 4.78 4.65
CA LEU A 110 2.50 4.66 5.04
C LEU A 110 2.38 4.58 6.58
N PRO A 111 1.72 5.55 7.23
CA PRO A 111 1.56 5.56 8.68
C PRO A 111 0.50 4.58 9.20
N GLY A 112 -0.34 4.02 8.32
CA GLY A 112 -1.54 3.28 8.71
C GLY A 112 -2.38 2.87 7.51
N GLY A 113 -3.66 2.60 7.75
CA GLY A 113 -4.63 2.31 6.70
C GLY A 113 -4.89 3.54 5.82
N ILE A 114 -5.84 3.41 4.90
CA ILE A 114 -6.25 4.51 4.03
C ILE A 114 -6.64 5.77 4.83
N PRO A 115 -7.44 5.67 5.91
CA PRO A 115 -7.84 6.86 6.68
C PRO A 115 -6.66 7.64 7.26
N GLU A 116 -5.59 6.97 7.71
CA GLU A 116 -4.39 7.65 8.21
C GLU A 116 -3.41 8.07 7.11
N SER A 117 -3.32 7.29 6.03
CA SER A 117 -2.33 7.49 4.96
C SER A 117 -2.76 8.53 3.94
N TRP A 118 -4.03 8.55 3.55
CA TRP A 118 -4.53 9.39 2.47
C TRP A 118 -4.36 10.90 2.74
N PRO A 119 -4.78 11.44 3.91
CA PRO A 119 -4.62 12.87 4.18
C PRO A 119 -3.15 13.29 4.22
N LYS A 120 -2.26 12.42 4.73
CA LYS A 120 -0.81 12.70 4.78
C LYS A 120 -0.17 12.65 3.40
N LEU A 121 -0.64 11.76 2.52
CA LEU A 121 -0.18 11.70 1.14
C LEU A 121 -0.58 12.97 0.39
N LEU A 122 -1.85 13.40 0.51
CA LEU A 122 -2.30 14.65 -0.07
C LEU A 122 -1.50 15.85 0.44
N GLN A 123 -1.25 15.92 1.75
CA GLN A 123 -0.39 16.95 2.34
C GLN A 123 1.02 16.91 1.76
N ALA A 124 1.64 15.73 1.63
CA ALA A 124 2.98 15.58 1.05
C ALA A 124 3.03 16.00 -0.43
N LEU A 125 1.90 15.88 -1.14
CA LEU A 125 1.74 16.31 -2.53
C LEU A 125 1.25 17.76 -2.66
N ASN A 126 1.02 18.46 -1.55
CA ASN A 126 0.43 19.80 -1.52
C ASN A 126 -0.91 19.87 -2.29
N LEU A 127 -1.74 18.84 -2.12
CA LEU A 127 -3.08 18.72 -2.71
C LEU A 127 -4.15 18.89 -1.63
N GLU A 128 -5.30 19.47 -2.01
CA GLU A 128 -6.49 19.55 -1.16
C GLU A 128 -7.27 18.23 -1.20
N ASP A 129 -7.87 17.83 -0.08
CA ASP A 129 -8.79 16.70 -0.05
C ASP A 129 -10.12 17.10 -0.71
N PRO A 130 -10.55 16.43 -1.80
CA PRO A 130 -11.81 16.75 -2.45
C PRO A 130 -13.04 16.54 -1.55
N ASP A 131 -12.96 15.66 -0.53
CA ASP A 131 -14.08 15.40 0.39
C ASP A 131 -14.24 16.48 1.48
N ASP A 132 -13.20 17.31 1.70
CA ASP A 132 -13.26 18.45 2.64
C ASP A 132 -14.21 19.56 2.11
N LYS A 133 -14.42 19.62 0.78
CA LYS A 133 -15.33 20.59 0.15
C LYS A 133 -16.82 20.25 0.32
N GLN A 134 -17.18 19.03 0.70
CA GLN A 134 -18.58 18.67 0.97
C GLN A 134 -19.04 19.01 2.40
N SER A 135 -18.11 19.25 3.34
CA SER A 135 -18.46 19.60 4.72
C SER A 135 -18.52 21.11 4.98
N ALA A 136 -18.09 21.95 4.02
CA ALA A 136 -18.15 23.40 4.10
C ALA A 136 -19.42 24.03 3.48
N ALA A 137 -20.34 23.20 2.96
CA ALA A 137 -21.63 23.62 2.40
C ALA A 137 -22.79 22.89 3.09
N ALA A 138 -23.01 23.18 4.37
CA ALA A 138 -24.23 22.88 5.10
C ALA A 138 -24.55 24.01 6.10
#